data_AF-A0AAV2RF60-F1
#
_entry.id   AF-A0AAV2RF60-F1
#
_cell.length_a   1.000
_cell.length_b   1.000
_cell.length_c   1.000
_cell.angle_alpha   90.00
_cell.angle_beta   90.00
_cell.angle_gamma   90.00
#
_symmetry.space_group_name_H-M   'P 1'
#
loop_
_entity.id
_entity.type
_entity.pdbx_description
1 polymer ?
#
loop_
_entity_poly.entity_id
_entity_poly.type
_entity_poly.pdbx_seq_one_letter_code
_entity_poly.pdbx_strand_id
1 'polypeptide(L)'
;MWGSYIDGDYTGMDFSSVATAFTPASLKELAGYSLVEAVMDLCLPQKGVFEEKKTRKGSYVKTEDVMPQTRIKELKRIKSWWDDTSWLGALDSPLQRQVRCIFAERLEHVENISSPYRLILQILFTGEAGGRDTDDKNIRDLRRQKYKNSKKILVLSKAGSLMMAEVLKTLGPFSLDSLNTHRMDFEHPAPLIAIIKNSPFLKIVRLYNSAASDYVLKHVGRFCPVLEALTIHYPHIINADKYHYRTFFDGMDKENVLKNVESIGKVPLSFPCLKYVRMQHVSDQFLYILLHFYPDLQFVGLFPNPCWRNLLLPHPQVLKEITNPHKKVPRYLWGESKTNLSHQPPSTAVPRTPCFLKMIKLTFNFLVFQPFEEVLEIAQFYPEVEHLLIAHEEVQFSLPSRKGTCQKLTALIEKLSVTSLSFLNCTTDHLHTYLPTFSEISGSLKGLNLCGKDLEGGEICFLINKCHNLESLKIKLSEGEEVFRLETQAIQVNTMHKLSSLTLMYDESHNMYNIRDYHTFIQSLIRASPNLTKLEIDQAELESVSILIAETNVLNSIRTLGVIGNSCLWETDDFDDSRDQLCQISDMINVLITLRKIILYMPPCHMKYFRNRYQRTALKIIDGQNKVPDITPYDY
;
A
#
# COMPACT_ATOMS: atom_id res chain seq x y z
N MET A 1 19.77 -14.78 -33.63
CA MET A 1 20.13 -13.63 -34.49
C MET A 1 20.68 -12.43 -33.71
N TRP A 2 20.38 -12.25 -32.42
CA TRP A 2 20.85 -11.09 -31.63
C TRP A 2 22.17 -11.33 -30.87
N GLY A 3 22.46 -12.58 -30.47
CA GLY A 3 23.68 -12.95 -29.73
C GLY A 3 25.00 -12.95 -30.55
N SER A 4 24.94 -12.77 -31.88
CA SER A 4 26.12 -12.74 -32.76
C SER A 4 26.54 -11.31 -33.16
N TYR A 5 25.95 -10.27 -32.57
CA TYR A 5 26.12 -8.87 -32.98
C TYR A 5 26.90 -7.98 -31.98
N ILE A 6 27.36 -8.51 -30.84
CA ILE A 6 27.92 -7.68 -29.74
C ILE A 6 29.45 -7.85 -29.57
N ASP A 7 30.07 -8.81 -30.25
CA ASP A 7 31.54 -9.03 -30.18
C ASP A 7 32.37 -8.18 -31.16
N GLY A 8 31.73 -7.26 -31.91
CA GLY A 8 32.42 -6.34 -32.82
C GLY A 8 32.29 -4.89 -32.38
N ASP A 9 33.41 -4.16 -32.36
CA ASP A 9 33.42 -2.69 -32.27
C ASP A 9 32.48 -2.08 -33.32
N TYR A 10 31.34 -1.54 -32.89
CA TYR A 10 30.42 -0.80 -33.77
C TYR A 10 29.89 0.47 -33.13
N THR A 11 30.55 1.57 -33.48
CA THR A 11 29.98 2.91 -33.59
C THR A 11 29.13 2.97 -34.85
N GLY A 12 27.86 2.53 -34.82
CA GLY A 12 26.98 2.78 -35.98
C GLY A 12 25.79 1.86 -36.21
N MET A 13 24.97 1.57 -35.19
CA MET A 13 23.58 1.17 -35.46
C MET A 13 22.64 2.32 -35.13
N ASP A 14 21.98 2.83 -36.17
CA ASP A 14 20.88 3.79 -36.03
C ASP A 14 19.58 3.06 -35.66
N PHE A 15 19.45 2.75 -34.37
CA PHE A 15 18.23 2.16 -33.78
C PHE A 15 16.99 3.06 -33.93
N SER A 16 17.15 4.34 -34.33
CA SER A 16 16.02 5.22 -34.58
C SER A 16 15.17 4.72 -35.75
N SER A 17 15.81 4.17 -36.79
CA SER A 17 15.14 3.64 -37.99
C SER A 17 14.21 2.44 -37.68
N VAL A 18 14.65 1.55 -36.78
CA VAL A 18 13.86 0.40 -36.30
C VAL A 18 12.71 0.90 -35.42
N ALA A 19 12.96 1.86 -34.52
CA ALA A 19 11.94 2.39 -33.61
C ALA A 19 10.83 3.20 -34.33
N THR A 20 11.15 3.88 -35.44
CA THR A 20 10.18 4.68 -36.22
C THR A 20 9.21 3.85 -37.07
N ALA A 21 9.50 2.58 -37.33
CA ALA A 21 8.71 1.73 -38.24
C ALA A 21 7.60 0.91 -37.56
N PHE A 22 7.53 0.87 -36.22
CA PHE A 22 6.59 -0.01 -35.49
C PHE A 22 5.53 0.77 -34.72
N THR A 23 4.32 0.82 -35.29
CA THR A 23 3.17 1.58 -34.77
C THR A 23 2.11 0.79 -33.96
N PRO A 24 2.10 -0.55 -33.86
CA PRO A 24 1.29 -1.23 -32.85
C PRO A 24 1.98 -1.24 -31.48
N ALA A 25 1.26 -0.84 -30.43
CA ALA A 25 1.70 -0.99 -29.03
C ALA A 25 2.12 -2.44 -28.69
N SER A 26 1.60 -3.43 -29.41
CA SER A 26 1.97 -4.83 -29.28
C SER A 26 3.40 -5.16 -29.68
N LEU A 27 3.95 -4.48 -30.68
CA LEU A 27 5.32 -4.66 -31.13
C LEU A 27 6.32 -3.97 -30.19
N LYS A 28 5.94 -2.84 -29.59
CA LYS A 28 6.78 -2.17 -28.57
C LYS A 28 6.95 -3.02 -27.31
N GLU A 29 5.91 -3.73 -26.91
CA GLU A 29 5.97 -4.65 -25.76
C GLU A 29 6.74 -5.93 -26.07
N LEU A 30 6.53 -6.55 -27.24
CA LEU A 30 7.35 -7.70 -27.69
C LEU A 30 8.83 -7.31 -27.80
N ALA A 31 9.12 -6.12 -28.34
CA ALA A 31 10.46 -5.55 -28.35
C ALA A 31 10.97 -5.31 -26.92
N GLY A 32 10.12 -4.86 -25.99
CA GLY A 32 10.43 -4.74 -24.57
C GLY A 32 10.82 -6.06 -23.92
N TYR A 33 10.07 -7.14 -24.14
CA TYR A 33 10.43 -8.49 -23.65
C TYR A 33 11.75 -8.97 -24.26
N SER A 34 11.92 -8.87 -25.58
CA SER A 34 13.18 -9.27 -26.24
C SER A 34 14.37 -8.44 -25.75
N LEU A 35 14.17 -7.14 -25.49
CA LEU A 35 15.17 -6.25 -24.92
C LEU A 35 15.54 -6.68 -23.50
N VAL A 36 14.54 -6.94 -22.65
CA VAL A 36 14.75 -7.41 -21.27
C VAL A 36 15.50 -8.74 -21.28
N GLU A 37 15.11 -9.70 -22.10
CA GLU A 37 15.81 -10.99 -22.22
C GLU A 37 17.26 -10.78 -22.67
N ALA A 38 17.52 -9.92 -23.67
CA ALA A 38 18.88 -9.61 -24.11
C ALA A 38 19.72 -8.96 -23.00
N VAL A 39 19.16 -8.01 -22.24
CA VAL A 39 19.87 -7.40 -21.11
C VAL A 39 20.10 -8.41 -20.00
N MET A 40 19.12 -9.28 -19.72
CA MET A 40 19.25 -10.35 -18.73
C MET A 40 20.33 -11.34 -19.14
N ASP A 41 20.40 -11.76 -20.40
CA ASP A 41 21.44 -12.65 -20.92
C ASP A 41 22.84 -12.07 -20.77
N LEU A 42 22.99 -10.76 -20.96
CA LEU A 42 24.26 -10.04 -20.73
C LEU A 42 24.58 -9.89 -19.23
N CYS A 43 23.55 -9.60 -18.43
CA CYS A 43 23.66 -9.32 -17.01
C CYS A 43 23.75 -10.55 -16.12
N LEU A 44 23.33 -11.72 -16.58
CA LEU A 44 23.41 -12.96 -15.82
C LEU A 44 24.76 -13.64 -16.06
N PRO A 45 25.40 -14.17 -15.01
CA PRO A 45 26.62 -14.94 -15.19
C PRO A 45 26.31 -16.18 -16.03
N GLN A 46 27.14 -16.48 -17.04
CA GLN A 46 27.06 -17.75 -17.75
C GLN A 46 27.23 -18.90 -16.74
N LYS A 47 26.45 -19.97 -16.91
CA LYS A 47 26.40 -21.12 -15.98
C LYS A 47 27.83 -21.55 -15.57
N GLY A 48 28.12 -21.52 -14.26
CA GLY A 48 29.37 -22.03 -13.68
C GLY A 48 30.25 -21.04 -12.92
N VAL A 49 29.97 -19.72 -12.97
CA VAL A 49 30.85 -18.70 -12.35
C VAL A 49 30.52 -18.39 -10.87
N PHE A 50 29.27 -18.62 -10.45
CA PHE A 50 28.81 -18.30 -9.08
C PHE A 50 27.97 -19.44 -8.47
N GLU A 51 28.49 -20.67 -8.50
CA GLU A 51 27.84 -21.74 -7.74
C GLU A 51 27.99 -21.47 -6.24
N GLU A 52 26.86 -21.20 -5.56
CA GLU A 52 26.81 -21.18 -4.11
C GLU A 52 27.31 -22.54 -3.59
N LYS A 53 28.52 -22.59 -3.02
CA LYS A 53 28.97 -23.76 -2.27
C LYS A 53 28.08 -23.93 -1.03
N LYS A 54 27.05 -24.76 -1.14
CA LYS A 54 26.18 -25.13 -0.03
C LYS A 54 27.02 -25.82 1.06
N THR A 55 27.22 -25.14 2.18
CA THR A 55 27.78 -25.76 3.39
C THR A 55 26.71 -26.66 4.02
N ARG A 56 27.10 -27.86 4.48
CA ARG A 56 26.19 -28.90 5.01
C ARG A 56 25.41 -28.50 6.28
N LYS A 57 25.70 -27.36 6.90
CA LYS A 57 24.95 -26.84 8.04
C LYS A 57 24.20 -25.61 7.57
N GLY A 58 22.87 -25.69 7.60
CA GLY A 58 22.01 -24.60 7.15
C GLY A 58 22.42 -23.25 7.71
N SER A 59 22.29 -22.24 6.84
CA SER A 59 22.38 -20.79 7.05
C SER A 59 23.77 -20.16 7.06
N TYR A 60 23.84 -19.02 6.35
CA TYR A 60 24.97 -18.13 6.05
C TYR A 60 25.84 -18.58 4.87
N VAL A 61 25.44 -18.13 3.68
CA VAL A 61 26.37 -18.00 2.54
C VAL A 61 27.39 -16.94 2.98
N LYS A 62 28.65 -17.32 3.19
CA LYS A 62 29.75 -16.36 3.27
C LYS A 62 29.96 -15.81 1.86
N THR A 63 29.15 -14.83 1.47
CA THR A 63 29.34 -13.99 0.28
C THR A 63 30.53 -13.07 0.51
N GLU A 64 31.73 -13.64 0.59
CA GLU A 64 33.00 -12.91 0.53
C GLU A 64 33.56 -12.87 -0.90
N ASP A 65 32.86 -13.46 -1.88
CA ASP A 65 33.24 -13.34 -3.28
C ASP A 65 32.99 -11.90 -3.76
N VAL A 66 34.07 -11.13 -3.74
CA VAL A 66 34.18 -9.81 -4.35
C VAL A 66 33.72 -9.94 -5.80
N MET A 67 32.72 -9.13 -6.19
CA MET A 67 32.34 -9.04 -7.60
C MET A 67 33.60 -8.66 -8.40
N PRO A 68 34.05 -9.49 -9.36
CA PRO A 68 35.28 -9.22 -10.08
C PRO A 68 35.23 -7.85 -10.75
N GLN A 69 36.37 -7.14 -10.75
CA GLN A 69 36.46 -5.80 -11.39
C GLN A 69 36.06 -5.83 -12.87
N THR A 70 36.31 -6.96 -13.55
CA THR A 70 35.83 -7.21 -14.92
C THR A 70 34.30 -7.14 -15.00
N ARG A 71 33.60 -7.77 -14.06
CA ARG A 71 32.13 -7.74 -14.01
C ARG A 71 31.58 -6.36 -13.66
N ILE A 72 32.24 -5.61 -12.77
CA ILE A 72 31.86 -4.23 -12.46
C ILE A 72 31.97 -3.35 -13.72
N LYS A 73 33.08 -3.48 -14.48
CA LYS A 73 33.26 -2.75 -15.75
C LYS A 73 32.20 -3.11 -16.78
N GLU A 74 31.82 -4.39 -16.85
CA GLU A 74 30.78 -4.86 -17.75
C GLU A 74 29.40 -4.31 -17.37
N LEU A 75 29.02 -4.37 -16.09
CA LEU A 75 27.78 -3.77 -15.60
C LEU A 75 27.72 -2.26 -15.86
N LYS A 76 28.84 -1.55 -15.71
CA LYS A 76 28.93 -0.12 -16.07
C LYS A 76 28.64 0.11 -17.55
N ARG A 77 29.21 -0.73 -18.42
CA ARG A 77 28.99 -0.63 -19.87
C ARG A 77 27.52 -0.89 -20.22
N ILE A 78 26.93 -1.96 -19.67
CA ILE A 78 25.52 -2.29 -19.89
C ILE A 78 24.60 -1.19 -19.35
N LYS A 79 24.92 -0.65 -18.16
CA LYS A 79 24.19 0.45 -17.55
C LYS A 79 24.25 1.73 -18.38
N SER A 80 25.43 2.12 -18.87
CA SER A 80 25.55 3.30 -19.74
C SER A 80 24.66 3.14 -20.96
N TRP A 81 24.74 1.98 -21.63
CA TRP A 81 23.87 1.69 -22.76
C TRP A 81 22.39 1.72 -22.39
N TRP A 82 22.02 1.20 -21.21
CA TRP A 82 20.64 1.23 -20.70
C TRP A 82 20.14 2.64 -20.44
N ASP A 83 20.95 3.50 -19.83
CA ASP A 83 20.59 4.90 -19.56
C ASP A 83 20.55 5.74 -20.84
N ASP A 84 21.39 5.41 -21.83
CA ASP A 84 21.46 6.07 -23.13
C ASP A 84 20.33 5.64 -24.09
N THR A 85 19.41 4.76 -23.66
CA THR A 85 18.22 4.33 -24.43
C THR A 85 17.15 5.42 -24.57
N SER A 86 17.55 6.64 -24.92
CA SER A 86 16.66 7.78 -25.20
C SER A 86 15.55 7.47 -26.22
N TRP A 87 15.73 6.46 -27.07
CA TRP A 87 14.73 5.95 -28.01
C TRP A 87 13.53 5.25 -27.33
N LEU A 88 13.66 4.82 -26.07
CA LEU A 88 12.53 4.37 -25.23
C LEU A 88 11.78 5.54 -24.57
N GLY A 89 12.26 6.77 -24.79
CA GLY A 89 11.74 8.00 -24.21
C GLY A 89 12.47 8.42 -22.94
N ALA A 90 11.95 9.46 -22.28
CA ALA A 90 12.46 9.89 -20.98
C ALA A 90 12.32 8.77 -19.93
N LEU A 91 13.09 8.85 -18.84
CA LEU A 91 13.07 7.87 -17.75
C LEU A 91 11.66 7.63 -17.17
N ASP A 92 10.84 8.67 -17.16
CA ASP A 92 9.48 8.67 -16.67
C ASP A 92 8.44 8.35 -17.77
N SER A 93 8.88 8.02 -18.98
CA SER A 93 7.99 7.64 -20.08
C SER A 93 7.21 6.36 -19.74
N PRO A 94 5.96 6.22 -20.19
CA PRO A 94 5.17 5.01 -19.98
C PRO A 94 5.88 3.73 -20.49
N LEU A 95 6.62 3.83 -21.59
CA LEU A 95 7.33 2.69 -22.20
C LEU A 95 8.52 2.27 -21.33
N GLN A 96 9.35 3.22 -20.88
CA GLN A 96 10.50 2.92 -20.02
C GLN A 96 10.06 2.28 -18.71
N ARG A 97 8.97 2.79 -18.11
CA ARG A 97 8.36 2.17 -16.91
C ARG A 97 7.92 0.74 -17.18
N GLN A 98 7.22 0.49 -18.28
CA GLN A 98 6.77 -0.86 -18.64
C GLN A 98 7.95 -1.83 -18.80
N VAL A 99 8.99 -1.43 -19.52
CA VAL A 99 10.20 -2.26 -19.73
C VAL A 99 10.89 -2.57 -18.39
N ARG A 100 11.00 -1.58 -17.49
CA ARG A 100 11.54 -1.76 -16.13
C ARG A 100 10.70 -2.71 -15.28
N CYS A 101 9.38 -2.65 -15.38
CA CYS A 101 8.49 -3.60 -14.70
C CYS A 101 8.70 -5.03 -15.21
N ILE A 102 8.77 -5.22 -16.53
CA ILE A 102 9.04 -6.53 -17.14
C ILE A 102 10.39 -7.07 -16.65
N PHE A 103 11.43 -6.21 -16.58
CA PHE A 103 12.74 -6.60 -16.06
C PHE A 103 12.66 -7.04 -14.58
N ALA A 104 11.94 -6.29 -13.75
CA ALA A 104 11.75 -6.61 -12.33
C ALA A 104 11.04 -7.96 -12.15
N GLU A 105 9.96 -8.20 -12.89
CA GLU A 105 9.22 -9.48 -12.88
C GLU A 105 10.13 -10.64 -13.30
N ARG A 106 10.82 -10.52 -14.43
CA ARG A 106 11.73 -11.57 -14.93
C ARG A 106 12.84 -11.89 -13.95
N LEU A 107 13.43 -10.87 -13.34
CA LEU A 107 14.51 -11.02 -12.36
C LEU A 107 14.09 -11.78 -11.10
N GLU A 108 12.80 -11.75 -10.72
CA GLU A 108 12.27 -12.53 -9.61
C GLU A 108 12.21 -14.05 -9.92
N HIS A 109 12.03 -14.41 -11.18
CA HIS A 109 11.95 -15.81 -11.62
C HIS A 109 13.32 -16.47 -11.89
N VAL A 110 14.43 -15.72 -11.86
CA VAL A 110 15.76 -16.30 -12.04
C VAL A 110 16.19 -17.03 -10.78
N GLU A 111 16.20 -18.37 -10.82
CA GLU A 111 16.51 -19.21 -9.65
C GLU A 111 17.99 -19.20 -9.23
N ASN A 112 18.91 -18.99 -10.19
CA ASN A 112 20.35 -19.18 -10.00
C ASN A 112 21.14 -17.88 -9.81
N ILE A 113 20.49 -16.84 -9.28
CA ILE A 113 21.11 -15.55 -8.99
C ILE A 113 21.26 -15.35 -7.49
N SER A 114 22.43 -14.91 -7.03
CA SER A 114 22.64 -14.59 -5.62
C SER A 114 21.84 -13.35 -5.22
N SER A 115 21.33 -13.32 -3.97
CA SER A 115 20.55 -12.18 -3.48
C SER A 115 21.26 -10.82 -3.60
N PRO A 116 22.59 -10.68 -3.31
CA PRO A 116 23.28 -9.41 -3.48
C PRO A 116 23.34 -8.99 -4.95
N TYR A 117 23.58 -9.93 -5.86
CA TYR A 117 23.66 -9.64 -7.29
C TYR A 117 22.28 -9.26 -7.86
N ARG A 118 21.22 -9.95 -7.41
CA ARG A 118 19.84 -9.58 -7.72
C ARG A 118 19.53 -8.14 -7.31
N LEU A 119 19.92 -7.74 -6.10
CA LEU A 119 19.72 -6.38 -5.63
C LEU A 119 20.47 -5.36 -6.51
N ILE A 120 21.71 -5.66 -6.94
CA ILE A 120 22.45 -4.79 -7.88
C ILE A 120 21.68 -4.63 -9.18
N LEU A 121 21.21 -5.74 -9.78
CA LEU A 121 20.46 -5.67 -11.04
C LEU A 121 19.14 -4.90 -10.89
N GLN A 122 18.43 -5.05 -9.77
CA GLN A 122 17.26 -4.21 -9.46
C GLN A 122 17.64 -2.72 -9.46
N ILE A 123 18.63 -2.33 -8.64
CA ILE A 123 19.06 -0.92 -8.52
C ILE A 123 19.47 -0.32 -9.87
N LEU A 124 20.08 -1.13 -10.75
CA LEU A 124 20.56 -0.67 -12.05
C LEU A 124 19.45 -0.54 -13.10
N PHE A 125 18.54 -1.51 -13.17
CA PHE A 125 17.70 -1.71 -14.35
C PHE A 125 16.19 -1.61 -14.07
N THR A 126 15.77 -1.48 -12.82
CA THR A 126 14.36 -1.32 -12.45
C THR A 126 14.09 0.08 -11.87
N GLY A 127 12.81 0.42 -11.70
CA GLY A 127 12.40 1.59 -10.92
C GLY A 127 12.28 1.32 -9.42
N GLU A 128 12.37 0.05 -9.01
CA GLU A 128 12.12 -0.41 -7.64
C GLU A 128 13.14 -1.44 -7.19
N ALA A 129 13.73 -1.24 -6.01
CA ALA A 129 14.77 -2.12 -5.47
C ALA A 129 14.39 -2.66 -4.11
N GLY A 130 14.70 -3.94 -3.92
CA GLY A 130 14.53 -4.66 -2.67
C GLY A 130 13.39 -5.66 -2.63
N GLY A 131 12.97 -6.01 -1.41
CA GLY A 131 11.87 -6.95 -1.23
C GLY A 131 10.54 -6.28 -1.52
N ARG A 132 9.67 -6.90 -2.32
CA ARG A 132 8.26 -6.49 -2.37
C ARG A 132 7.67 -6.69 -0.98
N ASP A 133 6.97 -5.67 -0.51
CA ASP A 133 6.17 -5.76 0.71
C ASP A 133 4.97 -6.63 0.37
N THR A 134 5.10 -7.94 0.59
CA THR A 134 3.95 -8.84 0.60
C THR A 134 3.60 -9.04 2.08
N ASP A 135 3.04 -7.99 2.68
CA ASP A 135 2.38 -8.11 3.98
C ASP A 135 1.06 -8.89 3.88
N ASP A 136 0.60 -9.13 2.66
CA ASP A 136 -0.43 -10.10 2.32
C ASP A 136 -0.09 -11.51 2.87
N LYS A 137 -0.78 -11.85 3.97
CA LYS A 137 -0.72 -13.15 4.62
C LYS A 137 -1.13 -14.27 3.65
N ASN A 138 -2.01 -14.01 2.68
CA ASN A 138 -2.51 -15.02 1.76
C ASN A 138 -1.46 -15.34 0.68
N ILE A 139 -0.72 -14.34 0.21
CA ILE A 139 0.48 -14.58 -0.63
C ILE A 139 1.61 -15.26 0.17
N ARG A 140 1.73 -14.99 1.49
CA ARG A 140 2.76 -15.65 2.32
C ARG A 140 2.57 -17.15 2.38
N ASP A 141 1.34 -17.64 2.46
CA ASP A 141 1.02 -19.06 2.59
C ASP A 141 1.05 -19.79 1.23
N LEU A 142 0.53 -19.18 0.16
CA LEU A 142 0.69 -19.69 -1.21
C LEU A 142 2.17 -19.75 -1.64
N ARG A 143 2.98 -18.71 -1.34
CA ARG A 143 4.43 -18.72 -1.62
C ARG A 143 5.24 -19.55 -0.63
N ARG A 144 4.70 -19.90 0.56
CA ARG A 144 5.37 -20.83 1.51
C ARG A 144 5.42 -22.25 0.94
N GLN A 145 4.42 -22.66 0.17
CA GLN A 145 4.40 -23.99 -0.44
C GLN A 145 5.17 -24.02 -1.77
N LYS A 146 5.00 -23.04 -2.66
CA LYS A 146 5.62 -23.08 -4.01
C LYS A 146 7.05 -22.52 -4.09
N TYR A 147 7.46 -21.63 -3.19
CA TYR A 147 8.73 -20.91 -3.27
C TYR A 147 9.56 -20.92 -1.97
N LYS A 148 9.79 -22.09 -1.38
CA LYS A 148 10.75 -22.24 -0.27
C LYS A 148 12.16 -21.69 -0.58
N ASN A 149 12.52 -21.55 -1.86
CA ASN A 149 13.84 -21.09 -2.29
C ASN A 149 13.96 -19.57 -2.55
N SER A 150 12.86 -18.83 -2.80
CA SER A 150 12.93 -17.38 -3.11
C SER A 150 12.82 -16.47 -1.88
N LYS A 151 12.58 -17.03 -0.69
CA LYS A 151 12.51 -16.29 0.59
C LYS A 151 13.87 -16.09 1.27
N LYS A 152 14.98 -16.10 0.52
CA LYS A 152 16.30 -15.83 1.11
C LYS A 152 16.40 -14.35 1.49
N ILE A 153 16.40 -14.08 2.80
CA ILE A 153 16.82 -12.78 3.34
C ILE A 153 18.23 -12.51 2.83
N LEU A 154 18.45 -11.32 2.25
CA LEU A 154 19.78 -10.87 1.88
C LEU A 154 20.52 -10.53 3.17
N VAL A 155 21.38 -11.43 3.65
CA VAL A 155 22.23 -11.18 4.82
C VAL A 155 23.65 -10.93 4.34
N LEU A 156 24.23 -9.77 4.65
CA LEU A 156 25.64 -9.48 4.40
C LEU A 156 26.36 -9.18 5.71
N SER A 157 27.51 -9.82 5.88
CA SER A 157 28.46 -9.47 6.94
C SER A 157 28.91 -8.01 6.82
N LYS A 158 29.54 -7.47 7.86
CA LYS A 158 30.11 -6.11 7.83
C LYS A 158 31.08 -5.93 6.65
N ALA A 159 31.96 -6.91 6.40
CA ALA A 159 32.90 -6.88 5.29
C ALA A 159 32.17 -6.90 3.93
N GLY A 160 31.22 -7.83 3.75
CA GLY A 160 30.42 -7.91 2.53
C GLY A 160 29.58 -6.64 2.29
N SER A 161 29.06 -6.03 3.34
CA SER A 161 28.33 -4.76 3.29
C SER A 161 29.24 -3.60 2.85
N LEU A 162 30.48 -3.51 3.36
CA LEU A 162 31.42 -2.48 2.92
C LEU A 162 31.84 -2.69 1.45
N MET A 163 32.11 -3.93 1.04
CA MET A 163 32.42 -4.25 -0.35
C MET A 163 31.27 -3.90 -1.29
N MET A 164 30.04 -4.29 -0.94
CA MET A 164 28.83 -3.95 -1.68
C MET A 164 28.65 -2.45 -1.81
N ALA A 165 28.92 -1.68 -0.75
CA ALA A 165 28.85 -0.22 -0.79
C ALA A 165 29.84 0.39 -1.80
N GLU A 166 31.06 -0.12 -1.89
CA GLU A 166 32.04 0.33 -2.89
C GLU A 166 31.59 0.00 -4.31
N VAL A 167 31.07 -1.21 -4.54
CA VAL A 167 30.49 -1.58 -5.85
C VAL A 167 29.36 -0.62 -6.21
N LEU A 168 28.41 -0.39 -5.31
CA LEU A 168 27.28 0.52 -5.55
C LEU A 168 27.72 1.96 -5.81
N LYS A 169 28.71 2.49 -5.07
CA LYS A 169 29.26 3.82 -5.36
C LYS A 169 29.82 3.91 -6.77
N THR A 170 30.47 2.86 -7.26
CA THR A 170 31.03 2.88 -8.61
C THR A 170 29.96 2.80 -9.70
N LEU A 171 28.81 2.17 -9.41
CA LEU A 171 27.74 1.92 -10.37
C LEU A 171 26.72 3.06 -10.47
N GLY A 172 26.69 4.01 -9.52
CA GLY A 172 25.80 5.16 -9.56
C GLY A 172 26.07 6.12 -10.74
N PRO A 173 25.14 7.04 -11.06
CA PRO A 173 23.85 7.30 -10.39
C PRO A 173 22.78 6.27 -10.74
N PHE A 174 21.71 6.19 -9.95
CA PHE A 174 20.59 5.25 -10.10
C PHE A 174 19.28 5.98 -10.39
N SER A 175 18.50 5.41 -11.30
CA SER A 175 17.18 5.94 -11.68
C SER A 175 16.06 5.26 -10.88
N LEU A 176 16.25 5.19 -9.56
CA LEU A 176 15.40 4.46 -8.62
C LEU A 176 14.28 5.36 -8.07
N ASP A 177 13.03 4.92 -8.18
CA ASP A 177 11.85 5.62 -7.66
C ASP A 177 11.43 5.09 -6.28
N SER A 178 11.65 3.80 -6.02
CA SER A 178 11.23 3.10 -4.80
C SER A 178 12.33 2.22 -4.22
N LEU A 179 12.60 2.37 -2.92
CA LEU A 179 13.52 1.52 -2.17
C LEU A 179 12.79 0.87 -0.99
N ASN A 180 12.78 -0.45 -0.97
CA ASN A 180 12.19 -1.23 0.13
C ASN A 180 13.21 -2.18 0.75
N THR A 181 13.60 -1.92 2.01
CA THR A 181 14.61 -2.73 2.70
C THR A 181 14.04 -3.98 3.38
N HIS A 182 12.78 -4.33 3.12
CA HIS A 182 12.20 -5.60 3.56
C HIS A 182 13.10 -6.76 3.08
N ARG A 183 13.50 -7.63 4.02
CA ARG A 183 14.44 -8.75 3.80
C ARG A 183 15.86 -8.36 3.39
N MET A 184 16.31 -7.13 3.63
CA MET A 184 17.72 -6.75 3.57
C MET A 184 18.30 -6.65 4.97
N ASP A 185 19.30 -7.46 5.26
CA ASP A 185 20.04 -7.49 6.51
C ASP A 185 21.52 -7.21 6.28
N PHE A 186 21.88 -5.93 6.43
CA PHE A 186 23.26 -5.48 6.34
C PHE A 186 23.78 -5.25 7.76
N GLU A 187 24.83 -5.97 8.15
CA GLU A 187 25.52 -5.68 9.42
C GLU A 187 26.14 -4.26 9.45
N HIS A 188 26.23 -3.59 8.29
CA HIS A 188 26.70 -2.22 8.19
C HIS A 188 25.81 -1.37 7.25
N PRO A 189 25.46 -0.11 7.58
CA PRO A 189 24.53 0.72 6.80
C PRO A 189 25.09 1.25 5.47
N ALA A 190 26.36 0.99 5.15
CA ALA A 190 27.03 1.59 4.00
C ALA A 190 26.38 1.29 2.63
N PRO A 191 25.89 0.06 2.34
CA PRO A 191 25.16 -0.20 1.10
C PRO A 191 23.94 0.70 0.92
N LEU A 192 23.09 0.80 1.96
CA LEU A 192 21.88 1.63 1.91
C LEU A 192 22.22 3.09 1.65
N ILE A 193 23.29 3.59 2.28
CA ILE A 193 23.73 4.96 2.08
C ILE A 193 24.26 5.18 0.67
N ALA A 194 24.98 4.20 0.10
CA ALA A 194 25.41 4.26 -1.28
C ALA A 194 24.22 4.30 -2.24
N ILE A 195 23.16 3.52 -1.98
CA ILE A 195 21.91 3.57 -2.76
C ILE A 195 21.26 4.94 -2.66
N ILE A 196 21.00 5.42 -1.44
CA ILE A 196 20.32 6.68 -1.16
C ILE A 196 21.07 7.87 -1.80
N LYS A 197 22.39 7.97 -1.60
CA LYS A 197 23.20 9.06 -2.16
C LYS A 197 23.22 9.10 -3.68
N ASN A 198 23.10 7.93 -4.32
CA ASN A 198 23.15 7.82 -5.77
C ASN A 198 21.76 7.74 -6.41
N SER A 199 20.67 7.88 -5.66
CA SER A 199 19.28 7.80 -6.17
C SER A 199 18.54 9.13 -6.00
N PRO A 200 18.84 10.17 -6.81
CA PRO A 200 18.28 11.51 -6.63
C PRO A 200 16.76 11.60 -6.87
N PHE A 201 16.17 10.60 -7.54
CA PHE A 201 14.74 10.57 -7.89
C PHE A 201 13.90 9.73 -6.91
N LEU A 202 14.45 9.34 -5.76
CA LEU A 202 13.79 8.42 -4.84
C LEU A 202 12.54 9.05 -4.21
N LYS A 203 11.36 8.53 -4.55
CA LYS A 203 10.04 9.00 -4.08
C LYS A 203 9.50 8.19 -2.92
N ILE A 204 9.82 6.90 -2.87
CA ILE A 204 9.30 5.98 -1.86
C ILE A 204 10.47 5.30 -1.16
N VAL A 205 10.51 5.43 0.17
CA VAL A 205 11.50 4.76 1.01
C VAL A 205 10.78 3.99 2.11
N ARG A 206 10.98 2.68 2.15
CA ARG A 206 10.45 1.82 3.20
C ARG A 206 11.58 1.07 3.89
N LEU A 207 11.72 1.32 5.18
CA LEU A 207 12.81 0.82 5.99
C LEU A 207 12.29 -0.16 7.05
N TYR A 208 12.63 -1.44 6.95
CA TYR A 208 12.10 -2.52 7.82
C TYR A 208 13.12 -3.19 8.74
N ASN A 209 14.42 -2.94 8.57
CA ASN A 209 15.47 -3.65 9.32
C ASN A 209 16.37 -2.73 10.15
N SER A 210 16.85 -3.25 11.27
CA SER A 210 17.86 -2.73 12.20
C SER A 210 19.09 -2.03 11.57
N ALA A 211 19.48 -2.42 10.35
CA ALA A 211 20.56 -1.76 9.61
C ALA A 211 20.27 -0.26 9.33
N ALA A 212 18.99 0.11 9.28
CA ALA A 212 18.59 1.49 9.07
C ALA A 212 18.56 2.26 10.40
N SER A 213 19.78 2.38 10.91
CA SER A 213 20.18 3.26 11.99
C SER A 213 19.84 4.73 11.72
N ASP A 214 19.93 5.52 12.77
CA ASP A 214 19.96 7.00 12.76
C ASP A 214 20.79 7.59 11.61
N TYR A 215 21.89 6.90 11.28
CA TYR A 215 22.79 7.31 10.22
C TYR A 215 22.15 7.18 8.82
N VAL A 216 21.32 6.18 8.58
CA VAL A 216 20.55 6.01 7.34
C VAL A 216 19.46 7.07 7.22
N LEU A 217 18.69 7.31 8.30
CA LEU A 217 17.63 8.33 8.30
C LEU A 217 18.18 9.73 7.99
N LYS A 218 19.32 10.10 8.59
CA LYS A 218 20.03 11.35 8.26
C LYS A 218 20.35 11.46 6.75
N HIS A 219 20.68 10.35 6.10
CA HIS A 219 20.96 10.35 4.67
C HIS A 219 19.69 10.44 3.83
N VAL A 220 18.60 9.78 4.23
CA VAL A 220 17.29 9.94 3.57
C VAL A 220 16.89 11.43 3.60
N GLY A 221 16.93 12.07 4.77
CA GLY A 221 16.60 13.48 4.95
C GLY A 221 17.44 14.47 4.12
N ARG A 222 18.64 14.07 3.71
CA ARG A 222 19.57 14.92 2.95
C ARG A 222 19.55 14.68 1.45
N PHE A 223 19.36 13.43 1.02
CA PHE A 223 19.56 13.02 -0.37
C PHE A 223 18.26 12.67 -1.11
N CYS A 224 17.11 12.65 -0.41
CA CYS A 224 15.81 12.35 -1.01
C CYS A 224 14.83 13.55 -0.91
N PRO A 225 15.12 14.71 -1.54
CA PRO A 225 14.26 15.90 -1.41
C PRO A 225 12.87 15.73 -2.07
N VAL A 226 12.75 14.82 -3.04
CA VAL A 226 11.49 14.53 -3.76
C VAL A 226 10.67 13.40 -3.12
N LEU A 227 10.98 13.03 -1.88
CA LEU A 227 10.32 11.93 -1.19
C LEU A 227 8.83 12.21 -0.97
N GLU A 228 7.97 11.32 -1.46
CA GLU A 228 6.52 11.37 -1.32
C GLU A 228 6.01 10.43 -0.21
N ALA A 229 6.71 9.32 0.03
CA ALA A 229 6.33 8.32 1.02
C ALA A 229 7.53 7.80 1.83
N LEU A 230 7.41 7.81 3.16
CA LEU A 230 8.42 7.29 4.08
C LEU A 230 7.81 6.31 5.09
N THR A 231 8.25 5.05 5.05
CA THR A 231 7.91 4.04 6.05
C THR A 231 9.14 3.70 6.90
N ILE A 232 8.98 3.75 8.22
CA ILE A 232 10.00 3.50 9.22
C ILE A 232 9.46 2.44 10.19
N HIS A 233 9.95 1.21 10.07
CA HIS A 233 9.56 0.06 10.89
C HIS A 233 10.78 -0.47 11.65
N TYR A 234 10.96 -0.02 12.89
CA TYR A 234 12.08 -0.46 13.74
C TYR A 234 11.64 -0.76 15.18
N PRO A 235 11.99 -1.93 15.72
CA PRO A 235 11.71 -2.26 17.11
C PRO A 235 12.72 -1.70 18.14
N HIS A 236 13.83 -1.05 17.73
CA HIS A 236 15.00 -0.86 18.62
C HIS A 236 15.66 0.54 18.64
N ILE A 237 14.99 1.63 18.22
CA ILE A 237 15.62 2.96 18.32
C ILE A 237 15.53 3.51 19.75
N ILE A 238 16.67 3.57 20.44
CA ILE A 238 16.80 4.05 21.83
C ILE A 238 16.57 5.58 21.95
N ASN A 239 16.64 6.35 20.85
CA ASN A 239 16.49 7.82 20.84
C ASN A 239 15.72 8.34 19.61
N ALA A 240 14.54 7.79 19.34
CA ALA A 240 13.79 8.02 18.10
C ALA A 240 13.56 9.51 17.80
N ASP A 241 13.16 10.30 18.80
CA ASP A 241 12.89 11.73 18.68
C ASP A 241 14.01 12.53 18.02
N LYS A 242 15.23 12.43 18.56
CA LYS A 242 16.36 13.25 18.10
C LYS A 242 16.59 13.10 16.60
N TYR A 243 16.35 11.92 16.07
CA TYR A 243 16.59 11.62 14.66
C TYR A 243 15.39 11.90 13.79
N HIS A 244 14.18 11.72 14.31
CA HIS A 244 12.97 12.18 13.63
C HIS A 244 13.07 13.68 13.32
N TYR A 245 13.42 14.53 14.30
CA TYR A 245 13.58 15.97 14.03
C TYR A 245 14.64 16.25 12.95
N ARG A 246 15.83 15.66 13.08
CA ARG A 246 16.92 15.87 12.11
C ARG A 246 16.62 15.33 10.71
N THR A 247 15.78 14.31 10.61
CA THR A 247 15.45 13.66 9.33
C THR A 247 14.39 14.45 8.58
N PHE A 248 13.45 15.07 9.28
CA PHE A 248 12.34 15.79 8.67
C PHE A 248 12.58 17.31 8.57
N PHE A 249 13.51 17.87 9.34
CA PHE A 249 13.75 19.32 9.40
C PHE A 249 15.19 19.69 9.02
N ASP A 250 15.69 19.15 7.90
CA ASP A 250 17.01 19.44 7.30
C ASP A 250 18.17 19.43 8.30
N GLY A 251 18.23 18.40 9.13
CA GLY A 251 19.28 18.21 10.13
C GLY A 251 19.13 19.07 11.39
N MET A 252 18.10 19.89 11.52
CA MET A 252 17.81 20.63 12.76
C MET A 252 17.48 19.67 13.91
N ASP A 253 17.99 19.98 15.10
CA ASP A 253 17.61 19.27 16.31
C ASP A 253 16.25 19.75 16.86
N LYS A 254 15.75 19.01 17.84
CA LYS A 254 14.47 19.27 18.49
C LYS A 254 14.40 20.69 19.04
N GLU A 255 15.42 21.14 19.76
CA GLU A 255 15.46 22.45 20.39
C GLU A 255 15.34 23.59 19.37
N ASN A 256 16.04 23.49 18.24
CA ASN A 256 16.01 24.52 17.22
C ASN A 256 14.69 24.52 16.43
N VAL A 257 14.09 23.36 16.17
CA VAL A 257 12.76 23.29 15.54
C VAL A 257 11.71 23.92 16.44
N LEU A 258 11.72 23.58 17.73
CA LEU A 258 10.78 24.11 18.71
C LEU A 258 10.93 25.63 18.88
N LYS A 259 12.15 26.16 18.97
CA LYS A 259 12.39 27.62 19.02
C LYS A 259 11.81 28.38 17.82
N ASN A 260 11.65 27.71 16.68
CA ASN A 260 11.16 28.31 15.44
C ASN A 260 9.73 27.87 15.07
N VAL A 261 9.01 27.20 15.97
CA VAL A 261 7.68 26.64 15.69
C VAL A 261 6.63 27.69 15.29
N GLU A 262 6.71 28.89 15.88
CA GLU A 262 5.80 30.00 15.60
C GLU A 262 6.14 30.73 14.28
N SER A 263 7.32 30.48 13.70
CA SER A 263 7.78 31.11 12.46
C SER A 263 7.71 30.13 11.29
N ILE A 264 6.49 29.81 10.83
CA ILE A 264 6.25 28.98 9.64
C ILE A 264 7.04 29.57 8.46
N GLY A 265 7.90 28.76 7.84
CA GLY A 265 8.81 29.17 6.76
C GLY A 265 10.29 29.37 7.15
N LYS A 266 10.62 29.45 8.46
CA LYS A 266 12.03 29.47 8.91
C LYS A 266 12.62 28.09 9.16
N VAL A 267 11.77 27.07 9.31
CA VAL A 267 12.21 25.69 9.49
C VAL A 267 12.27 25.03 8.12
N PRO A 268 13.48 24.75 7.58
CA PRO A 268 13.63 24.01 6.34
C PRO A 268 13.07 22.59 6.49
N LEU A 269 12.29 22.14 5.51
CA LEU A 269 11.74 20.79 5.45
C LEU A 269 12.64 19.92 4.59
N SER A 270 12.98 18.72 5.09
CA SER A 270 13.74 17.74 4.31
C SER A 270 12.94 17.16 3.15
N PHE A 271 11.61 17.08 3.27
CA PHE A 271 10.75 16.40 2.30
C PHE A 271 9.55 17.27 1.86
N PRO A 272 9.73 18.36 1.10
CA PRO A 272 8.62 19.24 0.73
C PRO A 272 7.44 18.56 0.02
N CYS A 273 7.67 17.42 -0.65
CA CYS A 273 6.66 16.66 -1.38
C CYS A 273 6.00 15.52 -0.58
N LEU A 274 6.25 15.43 0.73
CA LEU A 274 5.85 14.30 1.54
C LEU A 274 4.32 14.23 1.75
N LYS A 275 3.72 13.12 1.34
CA LYS A 275 2.28 12.87 1.43
C LYS A 275 1.94 11.74 2.38
N TYR A 276 2.83 10.77 2.54
CA TYR A 276 2.59 9.55 3.33
C TYR A 276 3.74 9.31 4.29
N VAL A 277 3.44 9.21 5.58
CA VAL A 277 4.42 8.84 6.59
C VAL A 277 3.89 7.67 7.40
N ARG A 278 4.70 6.63 7.59
CA ARG A 278 4.38 5.52 8.47
C ARG A 278 5.55 5.25 9.39
N MET A 279 5.36 5.30 10.71
CA MET A 279 6.47 5.21 11.66
C MET A 279 6.11 4.39 12.91
N GLN A 280 7.12 3.76 13.50
CA GLN A 280 7.06 3.12 14.82
C GLN A 280 7.72 4.00 15.88
N HIS A 281 7.27 3.88 17.14
CA HIS A 281 7.89 4.53 18.31
C HIS A 281 8.14 6.04 18.16
N VAL A 282 7.16 6.76 17.62
CA VAL A 282 7.19 8.22 17.50
C VAL A 282 6.68 8.85 18.79
N SER A 283 7.32 9.92 19.29
CA SER A 283 6.71 10.71 20.36
C SER A 283 5.58 11.58 19.83
N ASP A 284 4.58 11.74 20.68
CA ASP A 284 3.41 12.59 20.47
C ASP A 284 3.79 14.02 20.07
N GLN A 285 4.84 14.55 20.70
CA GLN A 285 5.38 15.86 20.41
C GLN A 285 5.95 15.95 18.98
N PHE A 286 6.75 14.97 18.55
CA PHE A 286 7.27 14.97 17.19
C PHE A 286 6.13 14.86 16.17
N LEU A 287 5.14 14.00 16.41
CA LEU A 287 3.97 13.86 15.54
C LEU A 287 3.22 15.19 15.37
N TYR A 288 3.02 15.92 16.47
CA TYR A 288 2.41 17.24 16.44
C TYR A 288 3.22 18.21 15.57
N ILE A 289 4.53 18.30 15.81
CA ILE A 289 5.41 19.20 15.05
C ILE A 289 5.47 18.80 13.58
N LEU A 290 5.42 17.50 13.27
CA LEU A 290 5.35 17.00 11.91
C LEU A 290 4.08 17.50 11.20
N LEU A 291 2.91 17.30 11.79
CA LEU A 291 1.63 17.74 11.21
C LEU A 291 1.55 19.27 11.04
N HIS A 292 2.16 20.02 11.97
CA HIS A 292 2.21 21.49 11.89
C HIS A 292 3.02 21.99 10.67
N PHE A 293 4.15 21.34 10.38
CA PHE A 293 5.05 21.77 9.30
C PHE A 293 4.80 21.09 7.96
N TYR A 294 4.04 19.99 7.92
CA TYR A 294 3.71 19.23 6.71
C TYR A 294 2.20 19.25 6.45
N PRO A 295 1.65 20.37 5.93
CA PRO A 295 0.20 20.52 5.74
C PRO A 295 -0.38 19.63 4.63
N ASP A 296 0.44 19.22 3.65
CA ASP A 296 0.03 18.36 2.53
C ASP A 296 0.04 16.87 2.87
N LEU A 297 0.30 16.53 4.14
CA LEU A 297 0.39 15.16 4.60
C LEU A 297 -1.01 14.52 4.61
N GLN A 298 -1.25 13.62 3.65
CA GLN A 298 -2.54 12.95 3.47
C GLN A 298 -2.73 11.80 4.45
N PHE A 299 -1.64 11.24 4.95
CA PHE A 299 -1.68 10.03 5.75
C PHE A 299 -0.52 9.94 6.74
N VAL A 300 -0.85 9.67 8.01
CA VAL A 300 0.12 9.31 9.05
C VAL A 300 -0.25 7.99 9.70
N GLY A 301 0.57 6.97 9.44
CA GLY A 301 0.40 5.62 9.95
C GLY A 301 1.28 5.40 11.15
N LEU A 302 0.67 5.06 12.26
CA LEU A 302 1.39 4.78 13.48
C LEU A 302 1.08 3.33 13.84
N PHE A 303 2.13 2.51 13.94
CA PHE A 303 1.96 1.15 14.42
C PHE A 303 1.53 1.18 15.90
N PRO A 304 0.81 0.15 16.39
CA PRO A 304 0.30 0.12 17.75
C PRO A 304 1.45 0.30 18.75
N ASN A 305 1.57 1.52 19.28
CA ASN A 305 2.41 1.82 20.43
C ASN A 305 1.46 1.88 21.63
N PRO A 306 1.61 1.06 22.68
CA PRO A 306 0.72 1.10 23.85
C PRO A 306 0.65 2.47 24.56
N CYS A 307 1.51 3.42 24.19
CA CYS A 307 1.56 4.79 24.70
C CYS A 307 0.41 5.73 24.26
N TRP A 308 -0.50 5.33 23.37
CA TRP A 308 -1.66 6.15 22.96
C TRP A 308 -2.68 6.47 24.08
N ARG A 309 -2.42 6.02 25.32
CA ARG A 309 -3.24 6.33 26.50
C ARG A 309 -3.38 7.82 26.85
N ASN A 310 -2.75 8.75 26.13
CA ASN A 310 -2.83 10.20 26.46
C ASN A 310 -2.90 11.14 25.25
N LEU A 311 -3.16 10.65 24.03
CA LEU A 311 -3.07 11.49 22.83
C LEU A 311 -4.43 12.02 22.37
N LEU A 312 -4.90 12.99 23.14
CA LEU A 312 -5.69 14.08 22.60
C LEU A 312 -4.78 15.28 22.57
N LEU A 313 -4.58 15.79 21.37
CA LEU A 313 -3.52 16.75 21.07
C LEU A 313 -3.56 17.94 22.05
N PRO A 314 -2.43 18.32 22.67
CA PRO A 314 -2.48 19.43 23.59
C PRO A 314 -2.47 20.78 22.86
N HIS A 315 -2.95 21.78 23.59
CA HIS A 315 -3.20 23.18 23.26
C HIS A 315 -2.00 23.96 22.66
N PRO A 316 -2.20 25.12 21.97
CA PRO A 316 -1.11 26.06 21.61
C PRO A 316 -0.24 26.55 22.79
N GLN A 317 -0.76 26.52 24.02
CA GLN A 317 0.07 26.78 25.21
C GLN A 317 1.02 25.62 25.52
N VAL A 318 0.72 24.38 25.11
CA VAL A 318 1.64 23.27 25.29
C VAL A 318 2.81 23.38 24.34
N LEU A 319 2.65 23.95 23.14
CA LEU A 319 3.80 24.43 22.37
C LEU A 319 4.64 25.42 23.19
N LYS A 320 4.03 26.45 23.81
CA LYS A 320 4.76 27.41 24.67
C LYS A 320 5.45 26.76 25.87
N GLU A 321 4.83 25.75 26.50
CA GLU A 321 5.40 25.02 27.64
C GLU A 321 6.50 24.04 27.23
N ILE A 322 6.32 23.37 26.09
CA ILE A 322 7.31 22.47 25.48
C ILE A 322 8.53 23.24 24.95
N THR A 323 8.33 24.47 24.46
CA THR A 323 9.40 25.35 23.99
C THR A 323 10.16 26.05 25.12
N ASN A 324 9.70 25.94 26.37
CA ASN A 324 10.32 26.64 27.50
C ASN A 324 11.43 25.77 28.13
N PRO A 325 12.72 26.06 27.88
CA PRO A 325 13.84 25.20 28.30
C PRO A 325 14.03 25.12 29.83
N HIS A 326 13.33 25.94 30.61
CA HIS A 326 13.47 26.02 32.07
C HIS A 326 12.30 25.41 32.85
N LYS A 327 11.20 25.02 32.18
CA LYS A 327 10.09 24.32 32.82
C LYS A 327 10.26 22.82 32.59
N LYS A 328 10.50 22.04 33.66
CA LYS A 328 10.35 20.58 33.59
C LYS A 328 8.90 20.32 33.17
N VAL A 329 8.69 19.77 31.97
CA VAL A 329 7.35 19.42 31.50
C VAL A 329 6.72 18.51 32.56
N PRO A 330 5.57 18.89 33.16
CA PRO A 330 5.01 18.13 34.27
C PRO A 330 4.77 16.66 33.87
N ARG A 331 5.21 15.72 34.71
CA ARG A 331 5.12 14.26 34.45
C ARG A 331 3.70 13.76 34.17
N TYR A 332 2.66 14.50 34.60
CA TYR A 332 1.27 14.15 34.33
C TYR A 332 0.85 14.33 32.86
N LEU A 333 1.56 15.15 32.07
CA LEU A 333 1.33 15.27 30.63
C LEU A 333 1.85 14.06 29.83
N TRP A 334 2.56 13.14 30.49
CA TRP A 334 3.25 12.00 29.86
C TRP A 334 2.80 10.64 30.42
N GLY A 335 1.75 10.60 31.23
CA GLY A 335 1.15 9.33 31.68
C GLY A 335 1.98 8.47 32.63
N GLU A 336 3.02 8.99 33.29
CA GLU A 336 3.64 8.28 34.40
C GLU A 336 2.75 8.36 35.64
N SER A 337 1.74 7.49 35.69
CA SER A 337 0.94 7.24 36.88
C SER A 337 1.81 6.61 37.97
N LYS A 338 2.38 7.45 38.84
CA LYS A 338 2.39 7.15 40.28
C LYS A 338 2.06 8.42 41.05
N THR A 339 1.00 8.32 41.83
CA THR A 339 0.53 9.18 42.93
C THR A 339 -0.58 10.20 42.61
N ASN A 340 -1.66 10.05 43.39
CA ASN A 340 -2.79 10.96 43.58
C ASN A 340 -2.32 12.38 43.89
N LEU A 341 -2.47 13.32 42.96
CA LEU A 341 -2.45 14.76 43.25
C LEU A 341 -3.56 15.44 42.43
N SER A 342 -4.57 15.93 43.12
CA SER A 342 -5.66 16.74 42.60
C SER A 342 -5.15 18.16 42.30
N HIS A 343 -4.95 18.50 41.04
CA HIS A 343 -4.83 19.90 40.61
C HIS A 343 -5.76 20.16 39.42
N GLN A 344 -6.59 21.19 39.57
CA GLN A 344 -7.46 21.70 38.50
C GLN A 344 -6.62 22.29 37.34
N PRO A 345 -7.00 22.09 36.08
CA PRO A 345 -6.32 22.68 34.94
C PRO A 345 -6.61 24.20 34.83
N PRO A 346 -5.64 25.02 34.37
CA PRO A 346 -5.81 26.46 34.26
C PRO A 346 -6.78 26.86 33.14
N SER A 347 -7.70 27.78 33.45
CA SER A 347 -8.90 28.12 32.65
C SER A 347 -8.68 29.13 31.51
N THR A 348 -7.58 29.05 30.75
CA THR A 348 -7.35 29.99 29.62
C THR A 348 -7.26 29.26 28.28
N ALA A 349 -8.41 29.05 27.65
CA ALA A 349 -8.52 28.47 26.31
C ALA A 349 -8.07 29.50 25.25
N VAL A 350 -6.92 29.23 24.63
CA VAL A 350 -6.48 29.82 23.37
C VAL A 350 -7.05 28.95 22.24
N PRO A 351 -7.67 29.55 21.21
CA PRO A 351 -8.27 28.78 20.12
C PRO A 351 -7.23 27.91 19.41
N ARG A 352 -7.54 26.61 19.28
CA ARG A 352 -6.76 25.61 18.53
C ARG A 352 -7.03 25.81 17.03
N THR A 353 -5.99 25.76 16.19
CA THR A 353 -6.18 25.75 14.73
C THR A 353 -6.59 24.32 14.31
N PRO A 354 -7.75 24.13 13.68
CA PRO A 354 -8.21 22.81 13.24
C PRO A 354 -7.28 22.23 12.16
N CYS A 355 -7.07 20.91 12.17
CA CYS A 355 -6.35 20.19 11.12
C CYS A 355 -7.32 19.73 10.02
N PHE A 356 -6.92 19.89 8.76
CA PHE A 356 -7.70 19.54 7.56
C PHE A 356 -7.60 18.05 7.18
N LEU A 357 -7.72 17.14 8.16
CA LEU A 357 -7.72 15.71 7.88
C LEU A 357 -9.12 15.26 7.45
N LYS A 358 -9.22 14.65 6.26
CA LYS A 358 -10.48 14.06 5.76
C LYS A 358 -10.74 12.65 6.28
N MET A 359 -9.70 11.96 6.77
CA MET A 359 -9.78 10.57 7.20
C MET A 359 -9.02 10.34 8.50
N ILE A 360 -9.64 9.59 9.42
CA ILE A 360 -8.98 9.10 10.64
C ILE A 360 -9.07 7.57 10.69
N LYS A 361 -7.95 6.94 11.05
CA LYS A 361 -7.88 5.51 11.35
C LYS A 361 -7.76 5.31 12.87
N LEU A 362 -8.72 4.63 13.46
CA LEU A 362 -8.72 4.19 14.85
C LEU A 362 -8.54 2.68 14.92
N THR A 363 -7.85 2.20 15.95
CA THR A 363 -7.86 0.77 16.26
C THR A 363 -9.07 0.44 17.13
N PHE A 364 -9.56 -0.80 17.04
CA PHE A 364 -10.63 -1.27 17.91
C PHE A 364 -10.30 -1.07 19.39
N ASN A 365 -9.06 -1.38 19.76
CA ASN A 365 -8.54 -1.22 21.12
C ASN A 365 -8.64 0.22 21.61
N PHE A 366 -8.46 1.22 20.73
CA PHE A 366 -8.63 2.61 21.09
C PHE A 366 -10.06 2.91 21.55
N LEU A 367 -11.07 2.51 20.75
CA LEU A 367 -12.48 2.71 21.11
C LEU A 367 -12.87 1.98 22.39
N VAL A 368 -12.32 0.78 22.59
CA VAL A 368 -12.63 -0.05 23.75
C VAL A 368 -12.02 0.53 25.03
N PHE A 369 -10.71 0.80 25.04
CA PHE A 369 -9.97 1.04 26.27
C PHE A 369 -9.84 2.52 26.66
N GLN A 370 -9.97 3.47 25.73
CA GLN A 370 -9.83 4.88 26.09
C GLN A 370 -11.08 5.42 26.78
N PRO A 371 -10.97 6.36 27.73
CA PRO A 371 -12.12 7.07 28.30
C PRO A 371 -13.03 7.68 27.24
N PHE A 372 -14.31 7.87 27.57
CA PHE A 372 -15.30 8.38 26.61
C PHE A 372 -14.99 9.81 26.17
N GLU A 373 -14.66 10.65 27.15
CA GLU A 373 -14.20 12.02 26.97
C GLU A 373 -13.00 12.04 26.03
N GLU A 374 -12.12 11.06 26.19
CA GLU A 374 -10.91 10.98 25.39
C GLU A 374 -11.19 10.66 23.92
N VAL A 375 -12.17 9.82 23.62
CA VAL A 375 -12.54 9.58 22.22
C VAL A 375 -13.15 10.86 21.60
N LEU A 376 -13.90 11.63 22.39
CA LEU A 376 -14.63 12.80 21.88
C LEU A 376 -13.78 14.04 21.66
N GLU A 377 -12.66 14.21 22.34
CA GLU A 377 -11.81 15.36 22.04
C GLU A 377 -11.19 15.24 20.64
N ILE A 378 -11.08 14.05 20.04
CA ILE A 378 -10.65 13.86 18.64
C ILE A 378 -11.46 14.78 17.72
N ALA A 379 -12.78 14.83 17.94
CA ALA A 379 -13.66 15.65 17.12
C ALA A 379 -13.40 17.15 17.20
N GLN A 380 -12.80 17.62 18.29
CA GLN A 380 -12.45 19.03 18.44
C GLN A 380 -11.23 19.41 17.59
N PHE A 381 -10.35 18.45 17.29
CA PHE A 381 -9.10 18.70 16.55
C PHE A 381 -9.24 18.52 15.04
N TYR A 382 -10.18 17.66 14.64
CA TYR A 382 -10.33 17.24 13.25
C TYR A 382 -11.78 17.42 12.77
N PRO A 383 -12.31 18.66 12.76
CA PRO A 383 -13.71 18.91 12.45
C PRO A 383 -14.11 18.58 10.99
N GLU A 384 -13.14 18.34 10.11
CA GLU A 384 -13.36 18.06 8.68
C GLU A 384 -13.25 16.57 8.32
N VAL A 385 -13.28 15.67 9.31
CA VAL A 385 -13.17 14.22 9.05
C VAL A 385 -14.48 13.70 8.49
N GLU A 386 -14.46 13.39 7.20
CA GLU A 386 -15.60 12.80 6.49
C GLU A 386 -15.58 11.27 6.55
N HIS A 387 -14.39 10.67 6.72
CA HIS A 387 -14.16 9.23 6.68
C HIS A 387 -13.55 8.70 7.97
N LEU A 388 -14.24 7.76 8.62
CA LEU A 388 -13.71 7.06 9.79
C LEU A 388 -13.38 5.61 9.43
N LEU A 389 -12.18 5.17 9.78
CA LEU A 389 -11.73 3.80 9.59
C LEU A 389 -11.43 3.14 10.93
N ILE A 390 -12.02 1.97 11.15
CA ILE A 390 -11.84 1.16 12.36
C ILE A 390 -11.10 -0.10 11.98
N ALA A 391 -9.86 -0.22 12.43
CA ALA A 391 -9.04 -1.39 12.22
C ALA A 391 -9.10 -2.33 13.43
N HIS A 392 -9.53 -3.56 13.17
CA HIS A 392 -9.48 -4.64 14.14
C HIS A 392 -8.13 -5.35 14.08
N GLU A 393 -7.60 -5.65 15.25
CA GLU A 393 -6.39 -6.46 15.42
C GLU A 393 -6.84 -7.85 15.88
N GLU A 394 -6.15 -8.93 15.51
CA GLU A 394 -6.51 -10.33 15.85
C GLU A 394 -6.32 -10.67 17.34
N VAL A 395 -6.44 -9.69 18.24
CA VAL A 395 -6.15 -9.92 19.64
C VAL A 395 -7.38 -10.49 20.33
N GLN A 396 -7.24 -11.71 20.84
CA GLN A 396 -8.23 -12.40 21.66
C GLN A 396 -8.36 -11.73 23.03
N PHE A 397 -9.03 -10.58 23.09
CA PHE A 397 -9.45 -10.00 24.36
C PHE A 397 -10.89 -10.40 24.66
N SER A 398 -11.17 -10.71 25.92
CA SER A 398 -12.54 -10.70 26.43
C SER A 398 -13.08 -9.28 26.25
N LEU A 399 -14.02 -9.11 25.30
CA LEU A 399 -14.63 -7.83 24.97
C LEU A 399 -15.16 -7.15 26.25
N PRO A 400 -14.68 -5.94 26.61
CA PRO A 400 -15.34 -5.12 27.61
C PRO A 400 -16.78 -4.79 27.19
N SER A 401 -17.56 -4.19 28.09
CA SER A 401 -18.97 -3.85 27.86
C SER A 401 -19.22 -3.25 26.46
N ARG A 402 -19.84 -4.05 25.56
CA ARG A 402 -20.17 -3.68 24.17
C ARG A 402 -20.85 -2.30 24.09
N LYS A 403 -21.70 -1.99 25.08
CA LYS A 403 -22.45 -0.74 25.20
C LYS A 403 -21.54 0.50 25.23
N GLY A 404 -20.40 0.44 25.94
CA GLY A 404 -19.49 1.57 26.05
C GLY A 404 -18.80 1.89 24.71
N THR A 405 -18.42 0.86 23.97
CA THR A 405 -17.80 1.00 22.64
C THR A 405 -18.79 1.60 21.63
N CYS A 406 -20.06 1.16 21.62
CA CYS A 406 -21.09 1.75 20.77
C CYS A 406 -21.25 3.24 21.04
N GLN A 407 -21.44 3.60 22.31
CA GLN A 407 -21.69 4.99 22.71
C GLN A 407 -20.56 5.91 22.27
N LYS A 408 -19.31 5.48 22.43
CA LYS A 408 -18.13 6.23 21.97
C LYS A 408 -18.14 6.41 20.46
N LEU A 409 -18.43 5.35 19.71
CA LEU A 409 -18.43 5.40 18.26
C LEU A 409 -19.57 6.28 17.72
N THR A 410 -20.80 6.14 18.22
CA THR A 410 -21.92 7.00 17.83
C THR A 410 -21.56 8.46 18.07
N ALA A 411 -21.18 8.81 19.30
CA ALA A 411 -20.92 10.19 19.67
C ALA A 411 -19.75 10.79 18.89
N LEU A 412 -18.74 9.97 18.53
CA LEU A 412 -17.66 10.39 17.65
C LEU A 412 -18.14 10.68 16.22
N ILE A 413 -18.93 9.78 15.63
CA ILE A 413 -19.48 9.92 14.27
C ILE A 413 -20.36 11.17 14.18
N GLU A 414 -21.23 11.40 15.16
CA GLU A 414 -22.09 12.58 15.21
C GLU A 414 -21.29 13.87 15.33
N LYS A 415 -20.30 13.93 16.24
CA LYS A 415 -19.48 15.15 16.42
C LYS A 415 -18.62 15.47 15.20
N LEU A 416 -18.10 14.46 14.53
CA LEU A 416 -17.28 14.62 13.32
C LEU A 416 -18.11 14.80 12.05
N SER A 417 -19.43 14.60 12.10
CA SER A 417 -20.29 14.53 10.90
C SER A 417 -19.78 13.52 9.87
N VAL A 418 -19.29 12.36 10.34
CA VAL A 418 -18.73 11.31 9.46
C VAL A 418 -19.80 10.84 8.49
N THR A 419 -19.48 10.86 7.20
CA THR A 419 -20.38 10.40 6.13
C THR A 419 -20.00 9.01 5.62
N SER A 420 -18.81 8.52 5.96
CA SER A 420 -18.30 7.24 5.47
C SER A 420 -17.58 6.47 6.58
N LEU A 421 -17.93 5.19 6.73
CA LEU A 421 -17.38 4.32 7.76
C LEU A 421 -16.75 3.07 7.14
N SER A 422 -15.52 2.75 7.57
CA SER A 422 -14.80 1.55 7.12
C SER A 422 -14.44 0.67 8.31
N PHE A 423 -14.71 -0.62 8.22
CA PHE A 423 -14.21 -1.64 9.15
C PHE A 423 -13.19 -2.50 8.44
N LEU A 424 -11.97 -2.60 8.99
CA LEU A 424 -10.91 -3.47 8.48
C LEU A 424 -10.66 -4.64 9.43
N ASN A 425 -10.48 -5.83 8.87
CA ASN A 425 -10.28 -7.09 9.58
C ASN A 425 -11.36 -7.41 10.61
N CYS A 426 -12.61 -6.98 10.38
CA CYS A 426 -13.70 -7.27 11.31
C CYS A 426 -14.16 -8.74 11.22
N THR A 427 -14.88 -9.18 12.24
CA THR A 427 -15.58 -10.48 12.31
C THR A 427 -17.03 -10.25 12.69
N THR A 428 -17.88 -11.28 12.63
CA THR A 428 -19.29 -11.17 13.03
C THR A 428 -19.46 -10.65 14.46
N ASP A 429 -18.64 -11.13 15.41
CA ASP A 429 -18.63 -10.64 16.79
C ASP A 429 -18.32 -9.14 16.91
N HIS A 430 -17.40 -8.65 16.07
CA HIS A 430 -17.11 -7.23 16.00
C HIS A 430 -18.32 -6.46 15.46
N LEU A 431 -18.96 -6.93 14.39
CA LEU A 431 -20.16 -6.29 13.84
C LEU A 431 -21.32 -6.25 14.84
N HIS A 432 -21.55 -7.33 15.59
CA HIS A 432 -22.53 -7.38 16.69
C HIS A 432 -22.28 -6.31 17.75
N THR A 433 -21.00 -6.00 18.01
CA THR A 433 -20.63 -4.91 18.91
C THR A 433 -21.07 -3.56 18.38
N TYR A 434 -21.21 -3.37 17.06
CA TYR A 434 -21.57 -2.08 16.47
C TYR A 434 -23.02 -1.91 16.06
N LEU A 435 -23.82 -2.99 15.98
CA LEU A 435 -25.22 -2.93 15.54
C LEU A 435 -26.05 -1.80 16.19
N PRO A 436 -25.92 -1.50 17.50
CA PRO A 436 -26.66 -0.39 18.10
C PRO A 436 -26.30 0.98 17.49
N THR A 437 -25.01 1.19 17.21
CA THR A 437 -24.47 2.42 16.58
C THR A 437 -25.17 2.70 15.25
N PHE A 438 -25.33 1.67 14.42
CA PHE A 438 -25.94 1.81 13.09
C PHE A 438 -27.42 2.19 13.15
N SER A 439 -28.12 1.86 14.23
CA SER A 439 -29.50 2.31 14.41
C SER A 439 -29.57 3.83 14.62
N GLU A 440 -28.54 4.41 15.23
CA GLU A 440 -28.46 5.85 15.54
C GLU A 440 -27.92 6.66 14.35
N ILE A 441 -26.86 6.18 13.70
CA ILE A 441 -26.15 6.95 12.65
C ILE A 441 -26.67 6.72 11.22
N SER A 442 -27.58 5.76 11.03
CA SER A 442 -28.04 5.29 9.70
C SER A 442 -28.45 6.40 8.73
N GLY A 443 -29.06 7.48 9.24
CA GLY A 443 -29.51 8.61 8.42
C GLY A 443 -28.38 9.49 7.86
N SER A 444 -27.19 9.45 8.46
CA SER A 444 -26.04 10.29 8.04
C SER A 444 -25.06 9.56 7.12
N LEU A 445 -25.06 8.23 7.18
CA LEU A 445 -24.04 7.42 6.50
C LEU A 445 -24.33 7.27 5.01
N LYS A 446 -23.38 7.71 4.19
CA LYS A 446 -23.37 7.60 2.72
C LYS A 446 -22.42 6.52 2.21
N GLY A 447 -21.34 6.25 2.95
CA GLY A 447 -20.33 5.25 2.58
C GLY A 447 -20.19 4.17 3.65
N LEU A 448 -20.22 2.89 3.24
CA LEU A 448 -19.91 1.77 4.12
C LEU A 448 -18.91 0.84 3.45
N ASN A 449 -17.80 0.54 4.14
CA ASN A 449 -16.80 -0.41 3.68
C ASN A 449 -16.57 -1.48 4.76
N LEU A 450 -16.90 -2.73 4.45
CA LEU A 450 -16.73 -3.87 5.33
C LEU A 450 -15.63 -4.76 4.76
N CYS A 451 -14.50 -4.84 5.45
CA CYS A 451 -13.43 -5.76 5.13
C CYS A 451 -13.21 -6.68 6.33
N GLY A 452 -13.47 -7.96 6.18
CA GLY A 452 -13.42 -8.88 7.31
C GLY A 452 -13.46 -10.35 6.94
N LYS A 453 -13.19 -11.19 7.94
CA LYS A 453 -13.25 -12.65 7.89
C LYS A 453 -14.40 -13.14 8.77
N ASP A 454 -14.96 -14.30 8.46
CA ASP A 454 -16.05 -14.90 9.25
C ASP A 454 -17.22 -13.92 9.43
N LEU A 455 -17.61 -13.23 8.35
CA LEU A 455 -18.76 -12.32 8.36
C LEU A 455 -20.02 -13.07 7.91
N GLU A 456 -20.99 -13.19 8.80
CA GLU A 456 -22.28 -13.80 8.50
C GLU A 456 -23.12 -12.89 7.60
N GLY A 457 -23.70 -13.47 6.54
CA GLY A 457 -24.52 -12.74 5.59
C GLY A 457 -25.73 -12.07 6.23
N GLY A 458 -26.33 -12.70 7.24
CA GLY A 458 -27.46 -12.15 7.99
C GLY A 458 -27.16 -10.80 8.64
N GLU A 459 -25.97 -10.66 9.25
CA GLU A 459 -25.58 -9.43 9.93
C GLU A 459 -25.16 -8.32 8.95
N ILE A 460 -24.53 -8.69 7.85
CA ILE A 460 -24.27 -7.76 6.75
C ILE A 460 -25.59 -7.23 6.19
N CYS A 461 -26.56 -8.10 5.92
CA CYS A 461 -27.90 -7.72 5.46
C CYS A 461 -28.59 -6.78 6.46
N PHE A 462 -28.53 -7.09 7.76
CA PHE A 462 -29.12 -6.25 8.81
C PHE A 462 -28.53 -4.84 8.78
N LEU A 463 -27.20 -4.72 8.75
CA LEU A 463 -26.50 -3.44 8.70
C LEU A 463 -26.88 -2.61 7.48
N ILE A 464 -26.88 -3.24 6.31
CA ILE A 464 -27.23 -2.59 5.04
C ILE A 464 -28.67 -2.09 5.07
N ASN A 465 -29.61 -2.92 5.53
CA ASN A 465 -31.03 -2.55 5.63
C ASN A 465 -31.27 -1.36 6.58
N LYS A 466 -30.39 -1.13 7.57
CA LYS A 466 -30.48 0.06 8.43
C LYS A 466 -30.01 1.34 7.72
N CYS A 467 -29.02 1.25 6.84
CA CYS A 467 -28.36 2.39 6.23
C CYS A 467 -29.04 2.82 4.91
N HIS A 468 -30.25 3.35 4.99
CA HIS A 468 -31.08 3.75 3.83
C HIS A 468 -30.49 4.87 2.95
N ASN A 469 -29.49 5.62 3.44
CA ASN A 469 -28.84 6.71 2.71
C ASN A 469 -27.51 6.34 2.04
N LEU A 470 -27.16 5.06 1.99
CA LEU A 470 -25.92 4.62 1.35
C LEU A 470 -25.89 4.98 -0.14
N GLU A 471 -24.84 5.71 -0.52
CA GLU A 471 -24.47 6.06 -1.90
C GLU A 471 -23.36 5.12 -2.41
N SER A 472 -22.50 4.63 -1.50
CA SER A 472 -21.40 3.72 -1.79
C SER A 472 -21.29 2.58 -0.77
N LEU A 473 -21.22 1.34 -1.25
CA LEU A 473 -21.04 0.14 -0.45
C LEU A 473 -19.85 -0.67 -0.98
N LYS A 474 -18.93 -1.03 -0.09
CA LYS A 474 -17.81 -1.93 -0.37
C LYS A 474 -17.82 -3.09 0.62
N ILE A 475 -17.76 -4.31 0.12
CA ILE A 475 -17.67 -5.52 0.94
C ILE A 475 -16.50 -6.33 0.41
N LYS A 476 -15.54 -6.61 1.28
CA LYS A 476 -14.42 -7.51 1.06
C LYS A 476 -14.51 -8.62 2.10
N LEU A 477 -14.87 -9.81 1.64
CA LEU A 477 -14.89 -11.00 2.48
C LEU A 477 -13.58 -11.75 2.26
N SER A 478 -12.83 -11.94 3.33
CA SER A 478 -11.71 -12.87 3.36
C SER A 478 -12.18 -14.19 3.97
N GLU A 479 -11.53 -15.26 3.56
CA GLU A 479 -11.75 -16.60 4.11
C GLU A 479 -11.65 -16.60 5.65
N GLY A 480 -12.53 -17.38 6.26
CA GLY A 480 -12.51 -17.70 7.68
C GLY A 480 -12.97 -19.15 7.90
N GLU A 481 -12.94 -19.61 9.15
CA GLU A 481 -13.34 -20.99 9.48
C GLU A 481 -14.85 -21.22 9.29
N GLU A 482 -15.64 -20.14 9.30
CA GLU A 482 -17.10 -20.23 9.20
C GLU A 482 -17.58 -20.04 7.75
N VAL A 483 -18.54 -20.89 7.37
CA VAL A 483 -19.21 -20.84 6.08
C VAL A 483 -20.08 -19.58 6.03
N PHE A 484 -20.00 -18.79 4.95
CA PHE A 484 -20.96 -17.71 4.72
C PHE A 484 -22.38 -18.30 4.63
N ARG A 485 -23.28 -17.88 5.53
CA ARG A 485 -24.67 -18.34 5.54
C ARG A 485 -25.65 -17.19 5.50
N LEU A 486 -26.68 -17.34 4.69
CA LEU A 486 -27.78 -16.38 4.58
C LEU A 486 -29.02 -16.93 5.31
N GLU A 487 -28.91 -17.18 6.62
CA GLU A 487 -29.86 -18.09 7.30
C GLU A 487 -31.30 -17.56 7.43
N THR A 488 -31.56 -16.24 7.45
CA THR A 488 -32.94 -15.75 7.70
C THR A 488 -33.28 -14.33 7.22
N GLN A 489 -32.29 -13.44 7.02
CA GLN A 489 -32.55 -12.04 6.69
C GLN A 489 -32.25 -11.75 5.22
N ALA A 490 -33.32 -11.65 4.42
CA ALA A 490 -33.21 -11.16 3.06
C ALA A 490 -32.98 -9.63 3.05
N ILE A 491 -32.21 -9.16 2.08
CA ILE A 491 -32.13 -7.73 1.77
C ILE A 491 -33.52 -7.28 1.35
N GLN A 492 -34.04 -6.25 2.02
CA GLN A 492 -35.37 -5.75 1.71
C GLN A 492 -35.30 -5.01 0.35
N VAL A 493 -36.08 -5.49 -0.61
CA VAL A 493 -36.15 -4.88 -1.95
C VAL A 493 -36.62 -3.43 -1.81
N ASN A 494 -35.95 -2.50 -2.51
CA ASN A 494 -36.17 -1.04 -2.51
C ASN A 494 -35.55 -0.22 -1.37
N THR A 495 -34.76 -0.82 -0.46
CA THR A 495 -34.12 -0.04 0.62
C THR A 495 -32.92 0.79 0.16
N MET A 496 -32.31 0.47 -0.99
CA MET A 496 -31.04 1.04 -1.44
C MET A 496 -31.15 1.92 -2.70
N HIS A 497 -32.20 2.74 -2.79
CA HIS A 497 -32.44 3.62 -3.93
C HIS A 497 -31.35 4.69 -4.14
N LYS A 498 -30.53 5.02 -3.13
CA LYS A 498 -29.40 5.96 -3.28
C LYS A 498 -28.10 5.28 -3.67
N LEU A 499 -28.04 3.95 -3.62
CA LEU A 499 -26.79 3.23 -3.86
C LEU A 499 -26.40 3.36 -5.33
N SER A 500 -25.29 4.05 -5.57
CA SER A 500 -24.78 4.36 -6.91
C SER A 500 -23.47 3.64 -7.21
N SER A 501 -22.74 3.21 -6.17
CA SER A 501 -21.48 2.47 -6.26
C SER A 501 -21.50 1.24 -5.35
N LEU A 502 -21.21 0.07 -5.93
CA LEU A 502 -21.11 -1.21 -5.22
C LEU A 502 -19.78 -1.88 -5.59
N THR A 503 -19.00 -2.25 -4.57
CA THR A 503 -17.77 -3.05 -4.73
C THR A 503 -17.91 -4.32 -3.90
N LEU A 504 -17.75 -5.48 -4.52
CA LEU A 504 -17.87 -6.79 -3.91
C LEU A 504 -16.62 -7.60 -4.21
N MET A 505 -15.91 -8.00 -3.16
CA MET A 505 -14.69 -8.81 -3.27
C MET A 505 -14.78 -10.02 -2.35
N TYR A 506 -14.32 -11.16 -2.84
CA TYR A 506 -14.20 -12.42 -2.12
C TYR A 506 -12.82 -13.02 -2.36
N ASP A 507 -12.09 -13.32 -1.29
CA ASP A 507 -10.77 -13.95 -1.39
C ASP A 507 -10.92 -15.48 -1.55
N GLU A 508 -10.79 -15.97 -2.78
CA GLU A 508 -11.07 -17.36 -3.20
C GLU A 508 -10.05 -18.42 -2.74
N SER A 509 -9.20 -18.15 -1.75
CA SER A 509 -8.05 -19.02 -1.49
C SER A 509 -8.38 -20.48 -1.12
N HIS A 510 -9.55 -20.80 -0.56
CA HIS A 510 -9.94 -22.20 -0.28
C HIS A 510 -11.46 -22.48 -0.39
N ASN A 511 -11.75 -23.80 -0.47
CA ASN A 511 -13.04 -24.51 -0.57
C ASN A 511 -14.32 -23.70 -0.28
N MET A 512 -15.03 -23.34 -1.35
CA MET A 512 -16.36 -22.73 -1.30
C MET A 512 -17.44 -23.76 -0.95
N TYR A 513 -17.63 -24.05 0.33
CA TYR A 513 -18.74 -24.90 0.78
C TYR A 513 -20.12 -24.21 0.71
N ASN A 514 -20.23 -22.94 0.28
CA ASN A 514 -21.53 -22.28 0.13
C ASN A 514 -21.55 -21.10 -0.88
N ILE A 515 -21.01 -21.31 -2.08
CA ILE A 515 -21.03 -20.32 -3.16
C ILE A 515 -22.44 -19.80 -3.49
N ARG A 516 -23.45 -20.67 -3.33
CA ARG A 516 -24.84 -20.38 -3.66
C ARG A 516 -25.43 -19.27 -2.80
N ASP A 517 -25.15 -19.26 -1.49
CA ASP A 517 -25.66 -18.22 -0.59
C ASP A 517 -25.02 -16.87 -0.90
N TYR A 518 -23.71 -16.86 -1.23
CA TYR A 518 -23.01 -15.65 -1.63
C TYR A 518 -23.54 -15.08 -2.97
N HIS A 519 -23.75 -15.94 -3.97
CA HIS A 519 -24.40 -15.55 -5.23
C HIS A 519 -25.79 -14.96 -4.99
N THR A 520 -26.59 -15.59 -4.12
CA THR A 520 -27.94 -15.11 -3.75
C THR A 520 -27.87 -13.74 -3.07
N PHE A 521 -26.87 -13.54 -2.21
CA PHE A 521 -26.60 -12.25 -1.56
C PHE A 521 -26.25 -11.15 -2.57
N ILE A 522 -25.33 -11.42 -3.51
CA ILE A 522 -24.96 -10.48 -4.58
C ILE A 522 -26.17 -10.09 -5.43
N GLN A 523 -26.95 -11.09 -5.85
CA GLN A 523 -28.14 -10.85 -6.65
C GLN A 523 -29.17 -9.99 -5.91
N SER A 524 -29.32 -10.23 -4.60
CA SER A 524 -30.22 -9.46 -3.75
C SER A 524 -29.77 -8.00 -3.59
N LEU A 525 -28.46 -7.75 -3.43
CA LEU A 525 -27.88 -6.40 -3.37
C LEU A 525 -28.14 -5.62 -4.66
N ILE A 526 -27.86 -6.24 -5.80
CA ILE A 526 -28.03 -5.60 -7.11
C ILE A 526 -29.51 -5.27 -7.34
N ARG A 527 -30.42 -6.24 -7.12
CA ARG A 527 -31.88 -6.02 -7.28
C ARG A 527 -32.42 -4.91 -6.39
N ALA A 528 -31.87 -4.76 -5.18
CA ALA A 528 -32.27 -3.69 -4.25
C ALA A 528 -31.72 -2.29 -4.61
N SER A 529 -30.83 -2.20 -5.61
CA SER A 529 -30.06 -1.00 -5.95
C SER A 529 -30.36 -0.50 -7.39
N PRO A 530 -31.56 0.02 -7.66
CA PRO A 530 -31.99 0.38 -9.03
C PRO A 530 -31.17 1.51 -9.67
N ASN A 531 -30.53 2.37 -8.86
CA ASN A 531 -29.73 3.50 -9.32
C ASN A 531 -28.23 3.20 -9.38
N LEU A 532 -27.85 1.92 -9.38
CA LEU A 532 -26.46 1.51 -9.41
C LEU A 532 -25.80 1.93 -10.74
N THR A 533 -24.76 2.75 -10.67
CA THR A 533 -24.03 3.23 -11.87
C THR A 533 -22.59 2.73 -11.94
N LYS A 534 -22.04 2.28 -10.81
CA LYS A 534 -20.71 1.70 -10.68
C LYS A 534 -20.82 0.36 -9.96
N LEU A 535 -20.32 -0.69 -10.59
CA LEU A 535 -20.21 -2.04 -10.03
C LEU A 535 -18.76 -2.49 -10.15
N GLU A 536 -18.12 -2.88 -9.05
CA GLU A 536 -16.83 -3.55 -9.06
C GLU A 536 -17.01 -4.93 -8.42
N ILE A 537 -16.57 -5.98 -9.10
CA ILE A 537 -16.78 -7.35 -8.64
C ILE A 537 -15.59 -8.24 -8.98
N ASP A 538 -15.38 -9.28 -8.19
CA ASP A 538 -14.44 -10.35 -8.53
C ASP A 538 -14.88 -11.11 -9.77
N GLN A 539 -13.87 -11.61 -10.49
CA GLN A 539 -14.09 -12.25 -11.77
C GLN A 539 -14.91 -13.55 -11.67
N ALA A 540 -14.73 -14.37 -10.64
CA ALA A 540 -15.50 -15.61 -10.52
C ALA A 540 -17.00 -15.37 -10.35
N GLU A 541 -17.37 -14.18 -9.87
CA GLU A 541 -18.76 -13.78 -9.65
C GLU A 541 -19.44 -13.23 -10.92
N LEU A 542 -18.70 -13.06 -12.02
CA LEU A 542 -19.24 -12.51 -13.26
C LEU A 542 -20.34 -13.39 -13.86
N GLU A 543 -20.24 -14.70 -13.74
CA GLU A 543 -21.27 -15.62 -14.24
C GLU A 543 -22.61 -15.38 -13.51
N SER A 544 -22.57 -15.27 -12.19
CA SER A 544 -23.73 -14.99 -11.33
C SER A 544 -24.38 -13.65 -11.63
N VAL A 545 -23.57 -12.63 -11.93
CA VAL A 545 -24.05 -11.32 -12.37
C VAL A 545 -24.62 -11.39 -13.78
N SER A 546 -24.00 -12.15 -14.69
CA SER A 546 -24.46 -12.29 -16.08
C SER A 546 -25.86 -12.90 -16.17
N ILE A 547 -26.13 -13.93 -15.37
CA ILE A 547 -27.47 -14.52 -15.23
C ILE A 547 -28.47 -13.46 -14.76
N LEU A 548 -28.09 -12.65 -13.78
CA LEU A 548 -28.95 -11.58 -13.26
C LEU A 548 -29.23 -10.49 -14.31
N ILE A 549 -28.26 -10.15 -15.16
CA ILE A 549 -28.49 -9.19 -16.26
C ILE A 549 -29.49 -9.76 -17.26
N ALA A 550 -29.39 -11.06 -17.59
CA ALA A 550 -30.32 -11.70 -18.50
C ALA A 550 -31.76 -11.72 -17.95
N GLU A 551 -31.91 -11.87 -16.63
CA GLU A 551 -33.21 -11.88 -15.95
C GLU A 551 -33.76 -10.49 -15.65
N THR A 552 -32.90 -9.48 -15.49
CA THR A 552 -33.28 -8.18 -14.93
C THR A 552 -32.69 -7.01 -15.72
N ASN A 553 -33.52 -5.98 -15.96
CA ASN A 553 -33.08 -4.71 -16.56
C ASN A 553 -32.36 -3.79 -15.55
N VAL A 554 -32.06 -4.26 -14.34
CA VAL A 554 -31.54 -3.44 -13.23
C VAL A 554 -30.14 -2.90 -13.53
N LEU A 555 -29.35 -3.63 -14.31
CA LEU A 555 -27.96 -3.28 -14.62
C LEU A 555 -27.81 -2.38 -15.86
N ASN A 556 -28.91 -1.98 -16.50
CA ASN A 556 -28.88 -1.07 -17.66
C ASN A 556 -28.37 0.34 -17.31
N SER A 557 -28.27 0.70 -16.04
CA SER A 557 -27.74 1.97 -15.55
C SER A 557 -26.22 1.95 -15.32
N ILE A 558 -25.56 0.79 -15.40
CA ILE A 558 -24.12 0.64 -15.12
C ILE A 558 -23.27 1.35 -16.17
N ARG A 559 -22.56 2.40 -15.73
CA ARG A 559 -21.62 3.18 -16.55
C ARG A 559 -20.17 2.80 -16.31
N THR A 560 -19.85 2.29 -15.12
CA THR A 560 -18.51 1.83 -14.75
C THR A 560 -18.57 0.40 -14.23
N LEU A 561 -17.82 -0.50 -14.86
CA LEU A 561 -17.62 -1.87 -14.40
C LEU A 561 -16.16 -2.03 -13.95
N GLY A 562 -15.92 -2.49 -12.73
CA GLY A 562 -14.62 -2.98 -12.29
C GLY A 562 -14.62 -4.49 -12.26
N VAL A 563 -13.65 -5.12 -12.90
CA VAL A 563 -13.44 -6.57 -12.78
C VAL A 563 -12.13 -6.80 -12.07
N ILE A 564 -12.21 -7.43 -10.90
CA ILE A 564 -11.08 -7.74 -10.05
C ILE A 564 -10.64 -9.15 -10.42
N GLY A 565 -9.50 -9.24 -11.09
CA GLY A 565 -8.95 -10.50 -11.56
C GLY A 565 -8.08 -11.11 -10.49
N ASN A 566 -8.34 -12.35 -10.13
CA ASN A 566 -7.54 -13.05 -9.13
C ASN A 566 -6.18 -13.43 -9.76
N SER A 567 -5.11 -12.72 -9.40
CA SER A 567 -3.78 -12.88 -10.04
C SER A 567 -3.24 -14.33 -10.05
N CYS A 568 -3.74 -15.16 -9.13
CA CYS A 568 -3.28 -16.52 -8.89
C CYS A 568 -3.68 -17.55 -9.96
N LEU A 569 -4.81 -17.34 -10.66
CA LEU A 569 -5.33 -18.31 -11.64
C LEU A 569 -4.73 -18.15 -13.05
N TRP A 570 -3.95 -17.10 -13.29
CA TRP A 570 -3.41 -16.80 -14.63
C TRP A 570 -1.97 -17.26 -14.82
N GLU A 571 -1.35 -17.81 -13.76
CA GLU A 571 -0.01 -18.40 -13.83
C GLU A 571 -0.02 -19.88 -14.25
N THR A 572 -1.20 -20.48 -14.44
CA THR A 572 -1.29 -21.80 -15.08
C THR A 572 -1.14 -21.61 -16.58
N ASP A 573 -0.16 -22.29 -17.19
CA ASP A 573 0.12 -22.27 -18.63
C ASP A 573 -1.05 -22.79 -19.50
N ASP A 574 -2.17 -23.19 -18.89
CA ASP A 574 -3.40 -23.60 -19.55
C ASP A 574 -4.13 -22.39 -20.12
N PHE A 575 -3.72 -22.04 -21.34
CA PHE A 575 -4.27 -20.94 -22.14
C PHE A 575 -5.79 -21.04 -22.36
N ASP A 576 -6.36 -22.25 -22.30
CA ASP A 576 -7.79 -22.49 -22.54
C ASP A 576 -8.69 -21.93 -21.42
N ASP A 577 -8.33 -22.10 -20.14
CA ASP A 577 -9.11 -21.56 -19.00
C ASP A 577 -9.13 -20.02 -19.00
N SER A 578 -8.01 -19.41 -19.40
CA SER A 578 -7.93 -17.95 -19.54
C SER A 578 -8.90 -17.43 -20.60
N ARG A 579 -9.19 -18.22 -21.65
CA ARG A 579 -10.03 -17.80 -22.76
C ARG A 579 -11.49 -17.70 -22.35
N ASP A 580 -12.00 -18.67 -21.60
CA ASP A 580 -13.39 -18.67 -21.12
C ASP A 580 -13.65 -17.48 -20.19
N GLN A 581 -12.71 -17.18 -19.31
CA GLN A 581 -12.76 -16.01 -18.43
C GLN A 581 -12.78 -14.68 -19.21
N LEU A 582 -11.92 -14.55 -20.24
CA LEU A 582 -11.92 -13.38 -21.12
C LEU A 582 -13.22 -13.26 -21.95
N CYS A 583 -13.85 -14.38 -22.28
CA CYS A 583 -15.16 -14.42 -22.93
C CYS A 583 -16.25 -13.90 -21.98
N GLN A 584 -16.31 -14.34 -20.72
CA GLN A 584 -17.29 -13.88 -19.74
C GLN A 584 -17.26 -12.35 -19.54
N ILE A 585 -16.06 -11.76 -19.40
CA ILE A 585 -15.91 -10.30 -19.32
C ILE A 585 -16.40 -9.64 -20.62
N SER A 586 -16.08 -10.23 -21.77
CA SER A 586 -16.54 -9.70 -23.07
C SER A 586 -18.06 -9.75 -23.20
N ASP A 587 -18.69 -10.83 -22.75
CA ASP A 587 -20.13 -11.01 -22.79
C ASP A 587 -20.82 -9.98 -21.89
N MET A 588 -20.33 -9.76 -20.67
CA MET A 588 -20.80 -8.68 -19.81
C MET A 588 -20.70 -7.30 -20.47
N ILE A 589 -19.56 -6.98 -21.09
CA ILE A 589 -19.38 -5.70 -21.80
C ILE A 589 -20.44 -5.54 -22.89
N ASN A 590 -20.75 -6.60 -23.63
CA ASN A 590 -21.71 -6.55 -24.73
C ASN A 590 -23.16 -6.38 -24.24
N VAL A 591 -23.50 -6.93 -23.07
CA VAL A 591 -24.84 -6.81 -22.51
C VAL A 591 -25.05 -5.44 -21.83
N LEU A 592 -24.01 -4.85 -21.22
CA LEU A 592 -24.10 -3.55 -20.55
C LEU A 592 -24.02 -2.38 -21.54
N ILE A 593 -25.11 -2.11 -22.26
CA ILE A 593 -25.18 -1.10 -23.34
C ILE A 593 -24.83 0.33 -22.92
N THR A 594 -24.97 0.69 -21.64
CA THR A 594 -24.63 2.04 -21.13
C THR A 594 -23.22 2.13 -20.57
N LEU A 595 -22.45 1.03 -20.61
CA LEU A 595 -21.09 0.97 -20.09
C LEU A 595 -20.19 1.95 -20.85
N ARG A 596 -19.56 2.86 -20.09
CA ARG A 596 -18.62 3.87 -20.63
C ARG A 596 -17.19 3.60 -20.23
N LYS A 597 -16.99 2.91 -19.11
CA LYS A 597 -15.69 2.67 -18.51
C LYS A 597 -15.63 1.27 -17.93
N ILE A 598 -14.53 0.59 -18.20
CA ILE A 598 -14.18 -0.65 -17.52
C ILE A 598 -12.84 -0.47 -16.81
N ILE A 599 -12.75 -0.91 -15.56
CA ILE A 599 -11.53 -0.94 -14.75
C ILE A 599 -11.18 -2.41 -14.60
N LEU A 600 -9.99 -2.79 -15.02
CA LEU A 600 -9.58 -4.19 -15.03
C LEU A 600 -8.34 -4.33 -14.15
N TYR A 601 -8.44 -5.13 -13.09
CA TYR A 601 -7.32 -5.44 -12.20
C TYR A 601 -6.73 -6.79 -12.61
N MET A 602 -6.02 -6.81 -13.74
CA MET A 602 -5.50 -8.04 -14.38
C MET A 602 -4.12 -7.81 -15.02
N PRO A 603 -3.38 -8.86 -15.37
CA PRO A 603 -2.08 -8.72 -16.03
C PRO A 603 -2.13 -7.88 -17.32
N PRO A 604 -1.04 -7.16 -17.66
CA PRO A 604 -1.00 -6.29 -18.84
C PRO A 604 -1.36 -6.95 -20.18
N CYS A 605 -1.09 -8.26 -20.34
CA CYS A 605 -1.44 -9.01 -21.54
C CYS A 605 -2.96 -9.09 -21.77
N HIS A 606 -3.76 -9.30 -20.73
CA HIS A 606 -5.23 -9.33 -20.82
C HIS A 606 -5.80 -7.92 -21.01
N MET A 607 -5.23 -6.92 -20.33
CA MET A 607 -5.56 -5.52 -20.57
C MET A 607 -5.46 -5.14 -22.05
N LYS A 608 -4.39 -5.60 -22.70
CA LYS A 608 -4.14 -5.38 -24.12
C LYS A 608 -5.15 -6.08 -25.02
N TYR A 609 -5.54 -7.31 -24.68
CA TYR A 609 -6.61 -8.01 -25.40
C TYR A 609 -7.89 -7.16 -25.44
N PHE A 610 -8.36 -6.69 -24.28
CA PHE A 610 -9.55 -5.85 -24.21
C PHE A 610 -9.36 -4.53 -24.94
N ARG A 611 -8.22 -3.85 -24.76
CA ARG A 611 -7.92 -2.59 -25.46
C ARG A 611 -7.99 -2.75 -26.97
N ASN A 612 -7.40 -3.81 -27.51
CA ASN A 612 -7.42 -4.09 -28.95
C ASN A 612 -8.83 -4.44 -29.44
N ARG A 613 -9.56 -5.28 -28.69
CA ARG A 613 -10.91 -5.73 -29.05
C ARG A 613 -11.90 -4.56 -29.09
N TYR A 614 -11.81 -3.65 -28.12
CA TYR A 614 -12.73 -2.52 -27.97
C TYR A 614 -12.15 -1.16 -28.42
N GLN A 615 -11.00 -1.12 -29.11
CA GLN A 615 -10.36 0.13 -29.55
C GLN A 615 -11.25 1.01 -30.46
N ARG A 616 -12.26 0.42 -31.11
CA ARG A 616 -13.19 1.11 -32.02
C ARG A 616 -14.52 1.47 -31.35
N THR A 617 -14.65 1.30 -30.03
CA THR A 617 -15.84 1.68 -29.28
C THR A 617 -15.55 2.91 -28.41
N ALA A 618 -16.59 3.51 -27.85
CA ALA A 618 -16.44 4.61 -26.88
C ALA A 618 -16.04 4.12 -25.47
N LEU A 619 -15.84 2.81 -25.28
CA LEU A 619 -15.54 2.20 -24.00
C LEU A 619 -14.10 2.52 -23.57
N LYS A 620 -13.94 3.15 -22.40
CA LYS A 620 -12.62 3.42 -21.83
C LYS A 620 -12.14 2.24 -20.99
N ILE A 621 -11.04 1.62 -21.40
CA ILE A 621 -10.41 0.52 -20.66
C ILE A 621 -9.27 1.05 -19.80
N ILE A 622 -9.48 1.01 -18.48
CA ILE A 622 -8.56 1.53 -17.48
C ILE A 622 -7.86 0.37 -16.79
N ASP A 623 -6.54 0.49 -16.67
CA ASP A 623 -5.72 -0.39 -15.86
C ASP A 623 -5.95 -0.07 -14.37
N GLY A 624 -6.53 -1.04 -13.67
CA GLY A 624 -6.81 -0.96 -12.25
C GLY A 624 -5.55 -1.09 -11.39
N GLN A 625 -4.47 -1.71 -11.86
CA GLN A 625 -3.24 -1.91 -11.07
C GLN A 625 -2.51 -0.58 -10.80
N ASN A 626 -2.61 0.36 -11.75
CA ASN A 626 -2.00 1.69 -11.64
C ASN A 626 -2.87 2.69 -10.88
N LYS A 627 -4.14 2.38 -10.68
CA LYS A 627 -4.98 3.09 -9.73
C LYS A 627 -4.76 2.39 -8.41
N VAL A 628 -3.94 2.98 -7.53
CA VAL A 628 -4.05 2.69 -6.11
C VAL A 628 -5.55 2.76 -5.82
N PRO A 629 -6.22 1.64 -5.57
CA PRO A 629 -7.66 1.69 -5.43
C PRO A 629 -7.95 2.64 -4.26
N ASP A 630 -9.09 3.31 -4.21
CA ASP A 630 -9.54 4.00 -2.98
C ASP A 630 -9.69 3.02 -1.78
N ILE A 631 -9.34 1.75 -1.99
CA ILE A 631 -8.80 0.86 -0.97
C ILE A 631 -7.58 1.54 -0.34
N THR A 632 -7.80 2.12 0.83
CA THR A 632 -6.71 2.53 1.73
C THR A 632 -5.54 1.54 1.63
N PRO A 633 -4.28 1.98 1.60
CA PRO A 633 -3.07 1.14 1.38
C PRO A 633 -2.80 0.08 2.48
N TYR A 634 -3.85 -0.41 3.13
CA TYR A 634 -3.93 -1.31 4.28
C TYR A 634 -4.60 -2.65 3.97
N ASP A 635 -5.07 -2.88 2.73
CA ASP A 635 -5.54 -4.20 2.27
C ASP A 635 -4.45 -4.98 1.49
N TYR A 636 -3.16 -4.60 1.65
CA TYR A 636 -1.99 -5.26 1.05
C TYR A 636 -0.91 -5.60 2.08
#